data_AF-A0A150GGS6-F1
#
_entry.id   AF-A0A150GGS6-F1
#
_cell.length_a   1.000
_cell.length_b   1.000
_cell.length_c   1.000
_cell.angle_alpha   90.00
_cell.angle_beta   90.00
_cell.angle_gamma   90.00
#
_symmetry.space_group_name_H-M   'P 1'
#
loop_
_entity.id
_entity.type
_entity.pdbx_description
1 polymer ?
#
loop_
_entity_poly.entity_id
_entity_poly.type
_entity_poly.pdbx_seq_one_letter_code
_entity_poly.pdbx_strand_id
1 'polypeptide(L)'
;MWSLAKHQCASCFEKEDKRGGGSFVSPAEGARPGSDSGSGSGSRSGCGHHFCGPCLTRYVRGAVREGQLPVRCPMSPGPHGCGAMLSRQQVLVALGTNASDLRAFGLLEAESTIAPEHKRYCPHPGCSSPLVLERVEDVPPDAPTECPACHRAFCPRCMSPGWHQADSEQAPYLDPTYRQGDTCAEYQRLPADERAPDTAALLRLAAERGWRRCPRCRVVIEKVGGCSHMTCRCKAAFTYFSS
;
A
#
# COMPACT_ATOMS: atom_id res chain seq x y z
N MET A 1 19.88 22.21 -29.99
CA MET A 1 21.22 21.97 -29.40
C MET A 1 21.13 22.06 -27.89
N TRP A 2 20.59 21.02 -27.24
CA TRP A 2 20.67 20.88 -25.78
C TRP A 2 21.62 19.74 -25.43
N SER A 3 22.64 20.11 -24.66
CA SER A 3 23.76 19.29 -24.24
C SER A 3 23.28 18.14 -23.35
N LEU A 4 23.75 16.93 -23.68
CA LEU A 4 23.61 15.72 -22.88
C LEU A 4 24.32 15.92 -21.54
N ALA A 5 23.58 16.31 -20.51
CA ALA A 5 24.06 16.26 -19.14
C ALA A 5 24.19 14.78 -18.73
N LYS A 6 25.42 14.27 -18.81
CA LYS A 6 25.81 13.01 -18.17
C LYS A 6 25.48 13.16 -16.68
N HIS A 7 24.46 12.45 -16.17
CA HIS A 7 24.25 12.33 -14.73
C HIS A 7 25.37 11.44 -14.16
N GLN A 8 26.51 12.07 -13.91
CA GLN A 8 27.70 11.46 -13.35
C GLN A 8 27.63 11.51 -11.83
N CYS A 9 27.82 10.34 -11.22
CA CYS A 9 27.92 10.20 -9.78
C CYS A 9 29.19 10.90 -9.27
N ALA A 10 29.03 11.92 -8.42
CA ALA A 10 30.15 12.72 -7.89
C ALA A 10 31.22 11.87 -7.16
N SER A 11 30.83 10.74 -6.55
CA SER A 11 31.74 9.88 -5.78
C SER A 11 32.70 9.02 -6.61
N CYS A 12 32.52 8.94 -7.93
CA CYS A 12 33.41 8.17 -8.80
C CYS A 12 34.57 9.00 -9.37
N PHE A 13 34.47 10.32 -9.37
CA PHE A 13 35.47 11.20 -10.02
C PHE A 13 36.78 11.29 -9.20
N GLU A 14 36.70 11.30 -7.87
CA GLU A 14 37.88 11.53 -7.00
C GLU A 14 38.90 10.37 -6.97
N LYS A 15 38.58 9.21 -7.56
CA LYS A 15 39.50 8.05 -7.56
C LYS A 15 40.32 7.90 -8.84
N GLU A 16 40.01 8.62 -9.92
CA GLU A 16 40.75 8.47 -11.19
C GLU A 16 41.78 9.59 -11.46
N ASP A 17 41.77 10.70 -10.70
CA ASP A 17 42.58 11.89 -10.99
C ASP A 17 44.04 11.85 -10.44
N LYS A 18 44.61 10.68 -10.14
CA LYS A 18 45.99 10.55 -9.63
C LYS A 18 47.00 9.85 -10.54
N ARG A 19 46.72 9.72 -11.84
CA ARG A 19 47.77 9.32 -12.81
C ARG A 19 47.65 10.07 -14.14
N GLY A 20 48.48 11.12 -14.27
CA GLY A 20 49.26 11.41 -15.46
C GLY A 20 48.52 12.03 -16.66
N GLY A 21 48.81 13.29 -16.93
CA GLY A 21 48.24 14.05 -18.04
C GLY A 21 48.78 13.73 -19.44
N GLY A 22 48.00 14.17 -20.42
CA GLY A 22 48.47 14.75 -21.68
C GLY A 22 48.72 13.79 -22.85
N SER A 23 47.74 13.69 -23.77
CA SER A 23 47.81 14.29 -25.12
C SER A 23 46.87 13.61 -26.12
N PHE A 24 46.32 14.47 -26.98
CA PHE A 24 45.37 14.27 -28.05
C PHE A 24 45.98 13.53 -29.27
N VAL A 25 45.31 12.48 -29.79
CA VAL A 25 45.23 12.13 -31.23
C VAL A 25 44.10 11.12 -31.49
N SER A 26 43.40 11.25 -32.61
CA SER A 26 42.43 10.28 -33.18
C SER A 26 43.08 9.46 -34.32
N PRO A 27 42.35 8.61 -35.09
CA PRO A 27 42.27 7.15 -34.91
C PRO A 27 42.92 6.36 -36.07
N ALA A 28 43.40 5.14 -35.80
CA ALA A 28 43.65 4.14 -36.85
C ALA A 28 43.70 2.71 -36.25
N GLU A 29 43.44 1.75 -37.13
CA GLU A 29 43.02 0.36 -36.88
C GLU A 29 44.09 -0.59 -36.33
N GLY A 30 43.62 -1.61 -35.59
CA GLY A 30 44.15 -2.99 -35.63
C GLY A 30 45.34 -3.38 -34.73
N ALA A 31 45.07 -4.01 -33.57
CA ALA A 31 45.88 -5.10 -32.99
C ALA A 31 45.17 -5.76 -31.79
N ARG A 32 45.28 -7.10 -31.68
CA ARG A 32 44.85 -7.93 -30.53
C ARG A 32 45.93 -7.93 -29.41
N PRO A 33 45.83 -8.78 -28.37
CA PRO A 33 45.16 -8.57 -27.09
C PRO A 33 46.17 -8.44 -25.94
N GLY A 34 45.88 -7.63 -24.92
CA GLY A 34 46.75 -7.52 -23.75
C GLY A 34 46.05 -6.88 -22.57
N SER A 35 45.77 -7.72 -21.56
CA SER A 35 45.62 -7.43 -20.13
C SER A 35 45.01 -6.07 -19.71
N ASP A 36 43.85 -6.13 -19.07
CA ASP A 36 43.82 -5.69 -17.66
C ASP A 36 42.67 -6.32 -16.87
N SER A 37 43.06 -7.10 -15.88
CA SER A 37 42.18 -7.71 -14.88
C SER A 37 41.80 -6.66 -13.85
N GLY A 38 40.82 -5.82 -14.20
CA GLY A 38 40.13 -4.93 -13.26
C GLY A 38 38.77 -5.50 -12.90
N SER A 39 38.67 -6.22 -11.79
CA SER A 39 37.44 -6.78 -11.23
C SER A 39 36.46 -5.68 -10.78
N GLY A 40 35.79 -5.04 -11.74
CA GLY A 40 34.59 -4.24 -11.51
C GLY A 40 33.38 -5.14 -11.73
N SER A 41 32.74 -5.57 -10.65
CA SER A 41 31.53 -6.41 -10.66
C SER A 41 30.33 -5.66 -11.27
N GLY A 42 30.36 -5.45 -12.59
CA GLY A 42 29.26 -4.90 -13.37
C GLY A 42 28.19 -5.96 -13.58
N SER A 43 27.04 -5.80 -12.95
CA SER A 43 25.87 -6.66 -13.16
C SER A 43 25.33 -6.43 -14.57
N ARG A 44 25.47 -7.40 -15.47
CA ARG A 44 24.94 -7.34 -16.85
C ARG A 44 23.43 -7.53 -16.83
N SER A 45 22.66 -6.45 -16.86
CA SER A 45 21.24 -6.52 -17.23
C SER A 45 21.14 -6.86 -18.72
N GLY A 46 20.14 -7.66 -19.13
CA GLY A 46 19.97 -8.12 -20.51
C GLY A 46 19.84 -7.00 -21.57
N CYS A 47 19.73 -5.74 -21.14
CA CYS A 47 19.71 -4.54 -21.98
C CYS A 47 21.06 -3.84 -22.20
N GLY A 48 22.14 -4.28 -21.55
CA GLY A 48 23.48 -3.68 -21.71
C GLY A 48 23.69 -2.33 -21.00
N HIS A 49 22.68 -1.78 -20.30
CA HIS A 49 22.85 -0.58 -19.48
C HIS A 49 23.66 -0.87 -18.21
N HIS A 50 24.64 -0.01 -17.92
CA HIS A 50 25.53 -0.13 -16.78
C HIS A 50 25.29 0.98 -15.76
N PHE A 51 25.33 0.62 -14.48
CA PHE A 51 25.19 1.55 -13.36
C PHE A 51 26.24 1.24 -12.31
N CYS A 52 26.68 2.28 -11.60
CA CYS A 52 27.54 2.10 -10.44
C CYS A 52 26.86 1.20 -9.40
N GLY A 53 27.61 0.32 -8.72
CA GLY A 53 27.06 -0.58 -7.69
C GLY A 53 26.18 0.13 -6.64
N PRO A 54 26.66 1.22 -6.01
CA PRO A 54 25.86 1.99 -5.05
C PRO A 54 24.56 2.57 -5.63
N CYS A 55 24.61 3.05 -6.87
CA CYS A 55 23.47 3.62 -7.59
C CYS A 55 22.40 2.55 -7.81
N LEU A 56 22.81 1.38 -8.30
CA LEU A 56 21.93 0.25 -8.55
C LEU A 56 21.32 -0.28 -7.25
N THR A 57 22.12 -0.43 -6.19
CA THR A 57 21.63 -0.83 -4.86
C THR A 57 20.57 0.14 -4.34
N ARG A 58 20.80 1.45 -4.42
CA ARG A 58 19.80 2.45 -3.97
C ARG A 58 18.51 2.34 -4.77
N TYR A 59 18.60 2.22 -6.09
CA TYR A 59 17.43 2.06 -6.96
C TYR A 59 16.65 0.79 -6.63
N VAL A 60 17.32 -0.37 -6.58
CA VAL A 60 16.69 -1.66 -6.33
C VAL A 60 16.01 -1.68 -4.95
N ARG A 61 16.65 -1.12 -3.91
CA ARG A 61 16.04 -0.98 -2.59
C ARG A 61 14.79 -0.10 -2.62
N GLY A 62 14.81 1.00 -3.37
CA GLY A 62 13.63 1.85 -3.58
C GLY A 62 12.50 1.07 -4.24
N ALA A 63 12.77 0.44 -5.38
CA ALA A 63 11.79 -0.35 -6.13
C ALA A 63 11.17 -1.47 -5.28
N VAL A 64 11.98 -2.21 -4.52
CA VAL A 64 11.49 -3.26 -3.60
C VAL A 64 10.62 -2.66 -2.49
N ARG A 65 11.02 -1.54 -1.89
CA ARG A 65 10.22 -0.90 -0.82
C ARG A 65 8.90 -0.31 -1.33
N GLU A 66 8.87 0.10 -2.58
CA GLU A 66 7.67 0.58 -3.28
C GLU A 66 6.81 -0.57 -3.84
N GLY A 67 7.19 -1.83 -3.63
CA GLY A 67 6.41 -2.99 -4.07
C GLY A 67 6.46 -3.23 -5.59
N GLN A 68 7.47 -2.72 -6.29
CA GLN A 68 7.57 -2.81 -7.74
C GLN A 68 8.21 -4.13 -8.17
N LEU A 69 7.37 -5.08 -8.59
CA LEU A 69 7.79 -6.25 -9.34
C LEU A 69 7.11 -6.32 -10.72
N PRO A 70 7.84 -6.74 -11.77
CA PRO A 70 9.28 -7.01 -11.79
C PRO A 70 10.12 -5.72 -11.71
N VAL A 71 11.29 -5.76 -11.06
CA VAL A 71 12.21 -4.61 -11.03
C VAL A 71 12.74 -4.35 -12.45
N ARG A 72 12.46 -3.16 -12.98
CA ARG A 72 12.87 -2.75 -14.34
C ARG A 72 14.22 -2.05 -14.34
N CYS A 73 14.79 -1.91 -15.53
CA CYS A 73 15.98 -1.12 -15.75
C CYS A 73 15.73 0.33 -15.27
N PRO A 74 16.65 0.95 -14.50
CA PRO A 74 16.51 2.34 -14.04
C PRO A 74 16.33 3.37 -15.16
N MET A 75 16.67 3.01 -16.39
CA MET A 75 16.48 3.86 -17.55
C MET A 75 15.03 3.77 -18.07
N SER A 76 14.05 4.39 -17.40
CA SER A 76 12.72 4.78 -17.97
C SER A 76 11.91 5.60 -16.94
N PRO A 77 11.07 6.60 -17.36
CA PRO A 77 10.30 6.70 -18.61
C PRO A 77 10.69 7.84 -19.59
N GLY A 78 10.42 7.61 -20.88
CA GLY A 78 10.64 8.50 -22.03
C GLY A 78 10.61 7.71 -23.36
N PRO A 79 10.66 8.34 -24.55
CA PRO A 79 10.60 7.64 -25.85
C PRO A 79 11.77 6.67 -26.13
N HIS A 80 12.81 6.69 -25.28
CA HIS A 80 13.94 5.76 -25.29
C HIS A 80 14.05 4.94 -23.99
N GLY A 81 12.96 4.80 -23.25
CA GLY A 81 12.92 4.03 -22.01
C GLY A 81 13.20 2.54 -22.22
N CYS A 82 14.10 1.98 -21.42
CA CYS A 82 14.40 0.56 -21.39
C CYS A 82 13.38 -0.19 -20.53
N GLY A 83 12.55 -1.02 -21.16
CA GLY A 83 11.60 -1.89 -20.46
C GLY A 83 12.20 -3.19 -19.90
N ALA A 84 13.51 -3.40 -20.02
CA ALA A 84 14.13 -4.65 -19.61
C ALA A 84 14.01 -4.89 -18.09
N MET A 85 13.81 -6.14 -17.70
CA MET A 85 13.69 -6.55 -16.31
C MET A 85 15.05 -7.00 -15.77
N LEU A 86 15.35 -6.67 -14.53
CA LEU A 86 16.47 -7.24 -13.81
C LEU A 86 16.12 -8.69 -13.46
N SER A 87 17.11 -9.59 -13.57
CA SER A 87 16.91 -10.96 -13.12
C SER A 87 16.89 -11.02 -11.58
N ARG A 88 16.29 -12.09 -11.04
CA ARG A 88 16.26 -12.36 -9.60
C ARG A 88 17.66 -12.27 -8.96
N GLN A 89 18.67 -12.85 -9.61
CA GLN A 89 20.04 -12.83 -9.10
C GLN A 89 20.62 -11.41 -9.06
N GLN A 90 20.32 -10.57 -10.05
CA GLN A 90 20.79 -9.18 -10.07
C GLN A 90 20.19 -8.36 -8.93
N VAL A 91 18.90 -8.58 -8.65
CA VAL A 91 18.21 -7.95 -7.52
C VAL A 91 18.85 -8.39 -6.20
N LEU A 92 19.04 -9.71 -5.98
CA LEU A 92 19.66 -10.24 -4.77
C LEU A 92 21.08 -9.69 -4.53
N VAL A 93 21.90 -9.62 -5.58
CA VAL A 93 23.25 -9.03 -5.49
C VAL A 93 23.18 -7.55 -5.12
N ALA A 94 22.25 -6.80 -5.70
CA ALA A 94 22.09 -5.37 -5.40
C ALA A 94 21.57 -5.12 -3.97
N LEU A 95 20.72 -5.99 -3.43
CA LEU A 95 20.23 -5.91 -2.05
C LEU A 95 21.32 -6.22 -1.02
N GLY A 96 22.25 -7.12 -1.37
CA GLY A 96 23.36 -7.54 -0.53
C GLY A 96 22.87 -8.31 0.70
N THR A 97 23.40 -7.99 1.88
CA THR A 97 23.06 -8.65 3.15
C THR A 97 21.95 -7.97 3.96
N ASN A 98 21.23 -7.01 3.37
CA ASN A 98 20.14 -6.32 4.08
C ASN A 98 18.96 -7.27 4.30
N ALA A 99 18.86 -7.83 5.51
CA ALA A 99 17.84 -8.82 5.85
C ALA A 99 16.40 -8.28 5.69
N SER A 100 16.16 -6.98 5.89
CA SER A 100 14.83 -6.39 5.72
C SER A 100 14.44 -6.32 4.25
N ASP A 101 15.33 -5.81 3.40
CA ASP A 101 15.05 -5.68 1.97
C ASP A 101 14.97 -7.06 1.30
N LEU A 102 15.79 -8.03 1.71
CA LEU A 102 15.72 -9.42 1.24
C LEU A 102 14.38 -10.09 1.61
N ARG A 103 13.91 -9.91 2.86
CA ARG A 103 12.59 -10.40 3.27
C ARG A 103 11.47 -9.74 2.47
N ALA A 104 11.53 -8.41 2.28
CA ALA A 104 10.55 -7.68 1.49
C ALA A 104 10.51 -8.17 0.04
N PHE A 105 11.66 -8.36 -0.59
CA PHE A 105 11.75 -8.91 -1.94
C PHE A 105 11.17 -10.32 -2.02
N GLY A 106 11.50 -11.21 -1.08
CA GLY A 106 10.94 -12.56 -1.04
C GLY A 106 9.41 -12.58 -0.86
N LEU A 107 8.85 -11.69 -0.03
CA LEU A 107 7.41 -11.53 0.12
C LEU A 107 6.75 -11.05 -1.18
N LEU A 108 7.34 -10.06 -1.85
CA LEU A 108 6.83 -9.59 -3.15
C LEU A 108 6.90 -10.69 -4.21
N GLU A 109 7.99 -11.47 -4.26
CA GLU A 109 8.11 -12.61 -5.17
C GLU A 109 6.97 -13.60 -4.91
N ALA A 110 6.76 -14.01 -3.66
CA ALA A 110 5.68 -14.91 -3.29
C ALA A 110 4.30 -14.32 -3.66
N GLU A 111 4.08 -13.03 -3.37
CA GLU A 111 2.81 -12.38 -3.68
C GLU A 111 2.54 -12.26 -5.19
N SER A 112 3.59 -12.10 -6.00
CA SER A 112 3.47 -12.03 -7.47
C SER A 112 3.02 -13.34 -8.12
N THR A 113 3.15 -14.47 -7.40
CA THR A 113 2.65 -15.78 -7.85
C THR A 113 1.15 -15.96 -7.61
N ILE A 114 0.56 -15.12 -6.76
CA ILE A 114 -0.88 -15.15 -6.46
C ILE A 114 -1.61 -14.36 -7.54
N ALA A 115 -2.54 -15.02 -8.23
CA ALA A 115 -3.36 -14.39 -9.24
C ALA A 115 -4.18 -13.23 -8.64
N PRO A 116 -4.30 -12.06 -9.32
CA PRO A 116 -5.00 -10.89 -8.78
C PRO A 116 -6.44 -11.16 -8.33
N GLU A 117 -7.13 -12.10 -8.98
CA GLU A 117 -8.49 -12.53 -8.66
C GLU A 117 -8.61 -13.22 -7.29
N HIS A 118 -7.57 -13.97 -6.90
CA HIS A 118 -7.48 -14.68 -5.62
C HIS A 118 -6.81 -13.83 -4.54
N LYS A 119 -6.33 -12.63 -4.89
CA LYS A 119 -5.61 -11.75 -3.98
C LYS A 119 -6.53 -10.66 -3.43
N ARG A 120 -6.59 -10.61 -2.11
CA ARG A 120 -7.15 -9.49 -1.34
C ARG A 120 -6.11 -9.02 -0.32
N TYR A 121 -6.34 -7.87 0.29
CA TYR A 121 -5.47 -7.36 1.35
C TYR A 121 -6.28 -7.20 2.64
N CYS A 122 -5.63 -7.44 3.77
CA CYS A 122 -6.22 -7.21 5.07
C CYS A 122 -6.77 -5.76 5.15
N PRO A 123 -8.05 -5.57 5.53
CA PRO A 123 -8.68 -4.27 5.50
C PRO A 123 -8.30 -3.38 6.69
N HIS A 124 -7.57 -3.94 7.66
CA HIS A 124 -7.20 -3.20 8.84
C HIS A 124 -6.00 -2.28 8.59
N PRO A 125 -6.10 -0.99 8.98
CA PRO A 125 -4.97 -0.06 8.91
C PRO A 125 -3.73 -0.64 9.61
N GLY A 126 -2.58 -0.46 8.96
CA GLY A 126 -1.27 -0.90 9.46
C GLY A 126 -0.95 -2.38 9.30
N CYS A 127 -1.88 -3.22 8.81
CA CYS A 127 -1.57 -4.61 8.47
C CYS A 127 -1.37 -4.77 6.96
N SER A 128 -2.44 -4.59 6.17
CA SER A 128 -2.41 -4.74 4.70
C SER A 128 -1.77 -6.03 4.19
N SER A 129 -1.68 -7.08 5.02
CA SER A 129 -1.13 -8.38 4.61
C SER A 129 -1.96 -8.98 3.47
N PRO A 130 -1.34 -9.60 2.46
CA PRO A 130 -2.07 -10.30 1.41
C PRO A 130 -2.86 -11.48 2.01
N LEU A 131 -4.05 -11.69 1.49
CA LEU A 131 -4.98 -12.77 1.79
C LEU A 131 -5.24 -13.52 0.49
N VAL A 132 -5.07 -14.84 0.53
CA VAL A 132 -5.36 -15.73 -0.60
C VAL A 132 -6.76 -16.29 -0.41
N LEU A 133 -7.65 -16.01 -1.35
CA LEU A 133 -8.98 -16.59 -1.43
C LEU A 133 -8.95 -17.65 -2.54
N GLU A 134 -8.87 -18.92 -2.16
CA GLU A 134 -8.80 -20.02 -3.14
C GLU A 134 -10.10 -20.16 -3.92
N ARG A 135 -11.27 -20.00 -3.26
CA ARG A 135 -12.58 -20.03 -3.92
C ARG A 135 -13.61 -19.14 -3.20
N VAL A 136 -14.60 -18.66 -3.95
CA VAL A 136 -15.73 -17.88 -3.40
C VAL A 136 -16.65 -18.76 -2.54
N GLU A 137 -16.74 -20.05 -2.85
CA GLU A 137 -17.58 -20.99 -2.11
C GLU A 137 -17.07 -21.30 -0.70
N ASP A 138 -15.77 -21.09 -0.45
CA ASP A 138 -15.14 -21.26 0.87
C ASP A 138 -15.38 -20.06 1.79
N VAL A 139 -15.99 -18.98 1.27
CA VAL A 139 -16.32 -17.80 2.06
C VAL A 139 -17.49 -18.15 2.99
N PRO A 140 -17.30 -18.14 4.32
CA PRO A 140 -18.37 -18.45 5.25
C PRO A 140 -19.62 -17.60 5.00
N PRO A 141 -20.82 -18.20 5.02
CA PRO A 141 -22.06 -17.44 5.01
C PRO A 141 -22.13 -16.64 6.32
N ASP A 142 -22.22 -15.32 6.19
CA ASP A 142 -22.47 -14.37 7.28
C ASP A 142 -21.77 -14.72 8.62
N ALA A 143 -20.44 -14.84 8.57
CA ALA A 143 -19.59 -15.01 9.76
C ALA A 143 -18.30 -14.18 9.61
N PRO A 144 -17.69 -13.73 10.73
CA PRO A 144 -16.42 -13.04 10.67
C PRO A 144 -15.30 -14.03 10.35
N THR A 145 -14.24 -13.54 9.72
CA THR A 145 -12.98 -14.27 9.60
C THR A 145 -11.84 -13.44 10.18
N GLU A 146 -10.76 -14.09 10.59
CA GLU A 146 -9.59 -13.44 11.16
C GLU A 146 -8.44 -13.38 10.17
N CYS A 147 -7.68 -12.28 10.20
CA CYS A 147 -6.47 -12.17 9.42
C CYS A 147 -5.36 -13.03 10.04
N PRO A 148 -4.69 -13.92 9.29
CA PRO A 148 -3.63 -14.78 9.85
C PRO A 148 -2.38 -14.00 10.29
N ALA A 149 -2.20 -12.77 9.82
CA ALA A 149 -1.04 -11.94 10.15
C ALA A 149 -1.27 -11.05 11.39
N CYS A 150 -2.50 -10.55 11.60
CA CYS A 150 -2.80 -9.61 12.69
C CYS A 150 -3.91 -10.05 13.63
N HIS A 151 -4.54 -11.21 13.38
CA HIS A 151 -5.61 -11.83 14.17
C HIS A 151 -6.85 -10.96 14.42
N ARG A 152 -7.01 -9.86 13.66
CA ARG A 152 -8.19 -9.01 13.74
C ARG A 152 -9.30 -9.53 12.84
N ALA A 153 -10.52 -9.60 13.37
CA ALA A 153 -11.71 -10.02 12.67
C ALA A 153 -12.14 -9.02 11.57
N PHE A 154 -12.72 -9.52 10.48
CA PHE A 154 -13.30 -8.72 9.39
C PHE A 154 -14.33 -9.53 8.61
N CYS A 155 -15.14 -8.85 7.79
CA CYS A 155 -16.07 -9.51 6.87
C CYS A 155 -15.31 -10.09 5.67
N PRO A 156 -15.35 -11.41 5.39
CA PRO A 156 -14.69 -11.95 4.20
C PRO A 156 -15.38 -11.54 2.88
N ARG A 157 -16.64 -11.07 2.93
CA ARG A 157 -17.40 -10.65 1.74
C ARG A 157 -17.19 -9.19 1.38
N CYS A 158 -17.41 -8.29 2.34
CA CYS A 158 -17.31 -6.85 2.10
C CYS A 158 -15.98 -6.22 2.54
N MET A 159 -15.09 -7.00 3.15
CA MET A 159 -13.81 -6.52 3.69
C MET A 159 -13.97 -5.42 4.74
N SER A 160 -15.12 -5.29 5.40
CA SER A 160 -15.30 -4.35 6.50
C SER A 160 -14.56 -4.85 7.76
N PRO A 161 -13.66 -4.03 8.36
CA PRO A 161 -12.93 -4.42 9.57
C PRO A 161 -13.87 -4.55 10.78
N GLY A 162 -13.58 -5.50 11.67
CA GLY A 162 -14.31 -5.71 12.93
C GLY A 162 -15.66 -6.46 12.81
N TRP A 163 -16.17 -6.61 11.58
CA TRP A 163 -17.44 -7.25 11.16
C TRP A 163 -18.71 -6.91 11.99
N HIS A 164 -19.59 -6.12 11.36
CA HIS A 164 -20.96 -5.71 11.71
C HIS A 164 -21.36 -5.65 13.20
N GLN A 165 -20.42 -5.29 14.08
CA GLN A 165 -20.50 -5.56 15.52
C GLN A 165 -21.84 -5.24 16.19
N ALA A 166 -22.25 -6.24 16.99
CA ALA A 166 -23.33 -6.34 17.98
C ALA A 166 -22.97 -5.55 19.27
N ASP A 167 -23.72 -5.48 20.39
CA ASP A 167 -24.82 -6.25 21.00
C ASP A 167 -25.35 -5.36 22.14
N SER A 168 -26.59 -4.89 22.06
CA SER A 168 -27.21 -4.26 23.23
C SER A 168 -28.66 -4.70 23.32
N GLU A 169 -28.88 -5.73 24.14
CA GLU A 169 -30.14 -5.85 24.89
C GLU A 169 -30.42 -4.56 25.72
N GLN A 170 -29.48 -3.62 25.82
CA GLN A 170 -29.55 -2.38 26.60
C GLN A 170 -29.60 -1.05 25.83
N ALA A 171 -29.99 -0.97 24.54
CA ALA A 171 -30.14 0.34 23.90
C ALA A 171 -31.56 0.67 23.41
N PRO A 172 -32.52 0.88 24.34
CA PRO A 172 -33.90 1.32 24.03
C PRO A 172 -33.99 2.76 23.47
N TYR A 173 -32.87 3.45 23.25
CA TYR A 173 -32.82 4.85 22.79
C TYR A 173 -32.08 5.05 21.45
N LEU A 174 -31.78 3.97 20.72
CA LEU A 174 -31.16 4.05 19.41
C LEU A 174 -32.05 4.75 18.37
N ASP A 175 -31.43 5.49 17.46
CA ASP A 175 -32.08 6.07 16.29
C ASP A 175 -32.63 4.93 15.39
N PRO A 176 -33.95 4.93 15.03
CA PRO A 176 -34.58 3.90 14.20
C PRO A 176 -33.92 3.71 12.81
N THR A 177 -33.12 4.67 12.36
CA THR A 177 -32.42 4.61 11.08
C THR A 177 -31.04 3.95 11.17
N TYR A 178 -30.51 3.69 12.36
CA TYR A 178 -29.32 2.86 12.54
C TYR A 178 -29.72 1.39 12.57
N ARG A 179 -29.79 0.78 11.38
CA ARG A 179 -30.13 -0.63 11.23
C ARG A 179 -28.88 -1.48 11.45
N GLN A 180 -28.89 -2.24 12.54
CA GLN A 180 -27.99 -3.37 12.76
C GLN A 180 -28.17 -4.38 11.63
N GLY A 181 -27.08 -4.80 11.00
CA GLY A 181 -27.11 -5.83 9.97
C GLY A 181 -26.43 -7.07 10.51
N ASP A 182 -27.22 -8.07 10.91
CA ASP A 182 -26.70 -9.37 11.35
C ASP A 182 -26.09 -10.15 10.16
N THR A 183 -26.43 -9.72 8.95
CA THR A 183 -25.89 -10.25 7.68
C THR A 183 -25.11 -9.20 6.90
N CYS A 184 -24.15 -9.66 6.09
CA CYS A 184 -23.41 -8.77 5.20
C CYS A 184 -24.33 -8.08 4.19
N ALA A 185 -25.41 -8.73 3.77
CA ALA A 185 -26.38 -8.17 2.84
C ALA A 185 -27.14 -6.98 3.44
N GLU A 186 -27.46 -7.01 4.73
CA GLU A 186 -28.09 -5.89 5.43
C GLU A 186 -27.15 -4.72 5.60
N TYR A 187 -25.92 -4.99 6.04
CA TYR A 187 -24.91 -3.95 6.15
C TYR A 187 -24.68 -3.26 4.80
N GLN A 188 -24.60 -4.00 3.70
CA GLN A 188 -24.41 -3.44 2.35
C GLN A 188 -25.58 -2.55 1.87
N ARG A 189 -26.78 -2.68 2.45
CA ARG A 189 -27.92 -1.80 2.16
C ARG A 189 -27.79 -0.43 2.84
N LEU A 190 -26.89 -0.26 3.79
CA LEU A 190 -26.62 1.04 4.41
C LEU A 190 -25.96 2.00 3.40
N PRO A 191 -26.27 3.31 3.50
CA PRO A 191 -25.58 4.34 2.73
C PRO A 191 -24.05 4.23 2.85
N ALA A 192 -23.32 4.47 1.76
CA ALA A 192 -21.87 4.29 1.73
C ALA A 192 -21.14 5.21 2.73
N ASP A 193 -21.67 6.40 2.98
CA ASP A 193 -21.18 7.35 3.97
C ASP A 193 -21.35 6.84 5.40
N GLU A 194 -22.45 6.12 5.70
CA GLU A 194 -22.66 5.50 7.02
C GLU A 194 -21.77 4.26 7.23
N ARG A 195 -21.33 3.62 6.13
CA ARG A 195 -20.37 2.51 6.16
C ARG A 195 -18.90 2.95 6.20
N ALA A 196 -18.62 4.22 5.94
CA ALA A 196 -17.26 4.74 5.99
C ALA A 196 -16.67 4.53 7.40
N PRO A 197 -15.39 4.13 7.54
CA PRO A 197 -14.81 3.78 8.84
C PRO A 197 -15.00 4.85 9.92
N ASP A 198 -14.78 6.12 9.58
CA ASP A 198 -14.88 7.23 10.52
C ASP A 198 -16.33 7.49 10.95
N THR A 199 -17.27 7.46 10.00
CA THR A 199 -18.71 7.59 10.30
C THR A 199 -19.19 6.43 11.14
N ALA A 200 -18.83 5.19 10.77
CA ALA A 200 -19.20 3.99 11.52
C ALA A 200 -18.66 4.06 12.96
N ALA A 201 -17.41 4.50 13.16
CA ALA A 201 -16.82 4.70 14.47
C ALA A 201 -17.54 5.79 15.28
N LEU A 202 -17.91 6.92 14.66
CA LEU A 202 -18.68 7.99 15.30
C LEU A 202 -20.08 7.51 15.71
N LEU A 203 -20.77 6.78 14.84
CA LEU A 203 -22.09 6.21 15.12
C LEU A 203 -22.03 5.20 16.27
N ARG A 204 -20.95 4.40 16.34
CA ARG A 204 -20.72 3.48 17.46
C ARG A 204 -20.52 4.24 18.77
N LEU A 205 -19.65 5.24 18.78
CA LEU A 205 -19.45 6.09 19.96
C LEU A 205 -20.75 6.79 20.38
N ALA A 206 -21.54 7.25 19.41
CA ALA A 206 -22.83 7.85 19.67
C ALA A 206 -23.79 6.87 20.36
N ALA A 207 -23.84 5.62 19.90
CA ALA A 207 -24.64 4.57 20.52
C ALA A 207 -24.19 4.28 21.97
N GLU A 208 -22.88 4.09 22.19
CA GLU A 208 -22.29 3.86 23.52
C GLU A 208 -22.59 5.01 24.50
N ARG A 209 -22.67 6.25 24.00
CA ARG A 209 -22.91 7.46 24.80
C ARG A 209 -24.39 7.87 24.88
N GLY A 210 -25.29 7.18 24.18
CA GLY A 210 -26.70 7.59 24.06
C GLY A 210 -26.90 8.93 23.33
N TRP A 211 -25.97 9.28 22.44
CA TRP A 211 -26.11 10.44 21.56
C TRP A 211 -27.08 10.16 20.42
N ARG A 212 -27.74 11.19 19.91
CA ARG A 212 -28.79 11.03 18.88
C ARG A 212 -28.48 11.80 17.62
N ARG A 213 -29.02 11.33 16.50
CA ARG A 213 -28.91 12.06 15.23
C ARG A 213 -30.08 13.00 15.04
N CYS A 214 -29.84 14.10 14.33
CA CYS A 214 -30.90 14.97 13.87
C CYS A 214 -31.82 14.21 12.89
N PRO A 215 -33.15 14.21 13.07
CA PRO A 215 -34.07 13.50 12.16
C PRO A 215 -34.07 14.05 10.73
N ARG A 216 -33.62 15.30 10.54
CA ARG A 216 -33.57 15.96 9.23
C ARG A 216 -32.23 15.81 8.52
N CYS A 217 -31.12 16.10 9.22
CA CYS A 217 -29.79 16.16 8.60
C CYS A 217 -28.81 15.08 9.08
N ARG A 218 -29.24 14.20 9.98
CA ARG A 218 -28.50 13.05 10.51
C ARG A 218 -27.17 13.33 11.21
N VAL A 219 -26.81 14.59 11.45
CA VAL A 219 -25.65 14.92 12.29
C VAL A 219 -25.85 14.39 13.71
N VAL A 220 -24.80 13.82 14.31
CA VAL A 220 -24.80 13.38 15.71
C VAL A 220 -24.84 14.59 16.64
N ILE A 221 -25.68 14.50 17.68
CA ILE A 221 -25.96 15.55 18.65
C ILE A 221 -25.78 14.93 20.04
N GLU A 222 -24.84 15.49 20.80
CA GLU A 222 -24.69 15.25 22.22
C GLU A 222 -25.59 16.22 23.02
N LYS A 223 -26.31 15.70 24.01
CA LYS A 223 -27.08 16.51 24.97
C LYS A 223 -26.27 16.70 26.25
N VAL A 224 -25.79 17.91 26.49
CA VAL A 224 -25.05 18.27 27.71
C VAL A 224 -25.94 18.63 28.91
N GLY A 225 -27.20 19.00 28.69
CA GLY A 225 -28.14 19.41 29.74
C GLY A 225 -29.43 20.05 29.20
N GLY A 226 -30.30 20.51 30.10
CA GLY A 226 -31.51 21.27 29.75
C GLY A 226 -32.71 20.47 29.22
N CYS A 227 -33.64 21.19 28.58
CA CYS A 227 -34.89 20.66 28.03
C CYS A 227 -34.67 19.58 26.97
N SER A 228 -35.62 18.65 26.82
CA SER A 228 -35.60 17.63 25.77
C SER A 228 -35.95 18.18 24.38
N HIS A 229 -36.61 19.33 24.28
CA HIS A 229 -36.91 19.96 22.99
C HIS A 229 -35.67 20.72 22.48
N MET A 230 -35.06 20.21 21.43
CA MET A 230 -33.79 20.68 20.89
C MET A 230 -33.97 21.26 19.49
N THR A 231 -33.06 22.15 19.10
CA THR A 231 -33.00 22.69 17.72
C THR A 231 -31.62 22.37 17.14
N CYS A 232 -31.58 21.66 16.02
CA CYS A 232 -30.35 21.37 15.30
C CYS A 232 -29.82 22.62 14.58
N ARG A 233 -28.52 22.64 14.23
CA ARG A 233 -27.91 23.65 13.34
C ARG A 233 -28.60 23.75 11.98
N CYS A 234 -29.24 22.68 11.50
CA CYS A 234 -30.07 22.69 10.29
C CYS A 234 -31.47 23.30 10.50
N LYS A 235 -31.75 23.86 11.68
CA LYS A 235 -33.02 24.48 12.11
C LYS A 235 -34.19 23.52 12.34
N ALA A 236 -33.96 22.20 12.30
CA ALA A 236 -34.97 21.23 12.70
C ALA A 236 -35.16 21.26 14.22
N ALA A 237 -36.41 21.44 14.66
CA ALA A 237 -36.80 21.30 16.06
C ALA A 237 -37.35 19.88 16.31
N PHE A 238 -36.93 19.23 17.39
CA PHE A 238 -37.33 17.86 17.71
C PHE A 238 -37.14 17.57 19.20
N THR A 239 -37.87 16.58 19.72
CA THR A 239 -37.66 16.06 21.08
C THR A 239 -36.55 15.03 21.06
N TYR A 240 -35.54 15.20 21.92
CA TYR A 240 -34.37 14.33 21.98
C TYR A 240 -34.76 12.90 22.37
N PHE A 241 -35.55 12.71 23.43
CA PHE A 241 -36.05 11.40 23.85
C PHE A 241 -37.45 11.13 23.31
N SER A 242 -37.62 10.92 21.99
CA SER A 242 -38.88 10.35 21.49
C SER A 242 -38.77 8.82 21.53
N SER A 243 -39.69 8.21 22.30
CA SER A 243 -39.99 6.77 22.36
C SER A 243 -40.38 6.20 21.01
#